data_AF-A0A6N0ZBB5-F1
#
_entry.id   AF-A0A6N0ZBB5-F1
#
_cell.length_a   1.000
_cell.length_b   1.000
_cell.length_c   1.000
_cell.angle_alpha   90.00
_cell.angle_beta   90.00
_cell.angle_gamma   90.00
#
_symmetry.space_group_name_H-M   'P 1'
#
loop_
_entity.id
_entity.type
_entity.pdbx_description
1 polymer ?
#
loop_
_entity_poly.entity_id
_entity_poly.type
_entity_poly.pdbx_seq_one_letter_code
_entity_poly.pdbx_strand_id
1 'polypeptide(L)'
;MRWLIALLLATLAQTAAGDDTLWVCYNYGCLQDAEVRYTERQLALVGAFLLAAGDAADERDRLSLVIGWLLAWAGEQTAIAADRGGNVADDGIDGRMDCIDHSTTTTRLLRLLERRGWLRFHEVLEPVQRTRYLVAAHFSAQIGQRPEAATPDEAAGAPGHYVVDSWFRDNGRPAVVMPLPEWLAGGGEEESSLAAMASLASGAPAAGP
;
A
#
# COMPACT_ATOMS: atom_id res chain seq x y z
N MET A 1 -46.38 22.65 -5.70
CA MET A 1 -45.18 23.45 -5.36
C MET A 1 -44.48 23.01 -4.07
N ARG A 2 -45.18 22.73 -2.95
CA ARG A 2 -44.53 22.30 -1.68
C ARG A 2 -43.85 20.92 -1.74
N TRP A 3 -44.36 20.02 -2.58
CA TRP A 3 -43.82 18.67 -2.77
C TRP A 3 -42.58 18.61 -3.67
N LEU A 4 -42.39 19.59 -4.56
CA LEU A 4 -41.20 19.69 -5.42
C LEU A 4 -39.98 20.21 -4.65
N ILE A 5 -40.18 20.99 -3.58
CA ILE A 5 -39.10 21.50 -2.73
C ILE A 5 -38.56 20.38 -1.81
N ALA A 6 -39.43 19.47 -1.34
CA ALA A 6 -39.02 18.33 -0.53
C ALA A 6 -38.18 17.30 -1.31
N LEU A 7 -38.47 17.11 -2.60
CA LEU A 7 -37.70 16.24 -3.49
C LEU A 7 -36.35 16.85 -3.90
N LEU A 8 -36.22 18.19 -3.93
CA LEU A 8 -34.95 18.88 -4.21
C LEU A 8 -34.00 18.95 -3.00
N LEU A 9 -34.51 18.80 -1.77
CA LEU A 9 -33.67 18.78 -0.55
C LEU A 9 -33.14 17.37 -0.23
N ALA A 10 -33.78 16.31 -0.73
CA ALA A 10 -33.30 14.94 -0.56
C ALA A 10 -32.14 14.56 -1.52
N THR A 11 -31.91 15.33 -2.59
CA THR A 11 -30.82 15.10 -3.56
C THR A 11 -29.53 15.85 -3.21
N LEU A 12 -29.52 16.64 -2.13
CA LEU A 12 -28.35 17.37 -1.62
C LEU A 12 -27.71 16.73 -0.39
N ALA A 13 -28.16 15.54 0.02
CA ALA A 13 -27.38 14.67 0.89
C ALA A 13 -26.24 14.04 0.08
N GLN A 14 -25.35 14.89 -0.47
CA GLN A 14 -23.99 14.48 -0.71
C GLN A 14 -23.46 14.11 0.66
N THR A 15 -23.39 12.81 0.93
CA THR A 15 -22.60 12.28 2.01
C THR A 15 -21.20 12.85 1.81
N ALA A 16 -20.86 13.89 2.57
CA ALA A 16 -19.47 14.29 2.73
C ALA A 16 -18.77 13.04 3.24
N ALA A 17 -18.00 12.40 2.37
CA ALA A 17 -17.23 11.23 2.72
C ALA A 17 -16.09 11.75 3.58
N GLY A 18 -16.34 11.77 4.90
CA GLY A 18 -15.47 12.35 5.92
C GLY A 18 -14.04 11.84 5.87
N ASP A 19 -13.18 12.54 6.60
CA ASP A 19 -11.84 12.06 6.94
C ASP A 19 -11.94 10.60 7.44
N ASP A 20 -11.02 9.75 7.00
CA ASP A 20 -10.92 8.38 7.53
C ASP A 20 -9.67 8.27 8.40
N THR A 21 -9.78 7.50 9.48
CA THR A 21 -8.63 7.14 10.30
C THR A 21 -8.24 5.69 10.08
N LEU A 22 -6.94 5.41 10.18
CA LEU A 22 -6.38 4.09 10.03
C LEU A 22 -5.17 3.94 10.94
N TRP A 23 -5.05 2.78 11.58
CA TRP A 23 -3.90 2.45 12.40
C TRP A 23 -2.75 1.93 11.53
N VAL A 24 -1.62 2.60 11.57
CA VAL A 24 -0.35 2.09 11.05
C VAL A 24 0.42 1.46 12.21
N CYS A 25 1.08 0.31 11.96
CA CYS A 25 1.95 -0.30 12.96
C CYS A 25 3.42 -0.20 12.50
N TYR A 26 4.35 -0.17 13.45
CA TYR A 26 5.78 -0.01 13.18
C TYR A 26 6.64 -0.54 14.35
N ASN A 27 7.96 -0.38 14.21
CA ASN A 27 8.99 -0.83 15.15
C ASN A 27 9.13 -2.35 15.27
N TYR A 28 9.01 -3.05 14.14
CA TYR A 28 9.21 -4.47 13.90
C TYR A 28 8.20 -5.36 14.61
N GLY A 29 7.42 -6.12 13.84
CA GLY A 29 6.41 -7.04 14.38
C GLY A 29 5.18 -6.33 14.96
N CYS A 30 4.87 -5.14 14.47
CA CYS A 30 3.80 -4.24 14.93
C CYS A 30 3.87 -3.96 16.43
N LEU A 31 5.05 -3.70 16.98
CA LEU A 31 5.22 -3.42 18.42
C LEU A 31 4.63 -2.08 18.85
N GLN A 32 4.45 -1.15 17.92
CA GLN A 32 3.79 0.13 18.14
C GLN A 32 2.74 0.39 17.07
N ASP A 33 1.71 1.13 17.45
CA ASP A 33 0.65 1.58 16.56
C ASP A 33 0.50 3.11 16.66
N ALA A 34 0.17 3.74 15.55
CA ALA A 34 -0.21 5.16 15.50
C ALA A 34 -1.45 5.33 14.61
N GLU A 35 -2.37 6.21 15.03
CA GLU A 35 -3.54 6.54 14.23
C GLU A 35 -3.18 7.64 13.22
N VAL A 36 -3.47 7.37 11.95
CA VAL A 36 -3.26 8.29 10.84
C VAL A 36 -4.61 8.76 10.34
N ARG A 37 -4.77 10.06 10.15
CA ARG A 37 -5.96 10.64 9.54
C ARG A 37 -5.69 10.97 8.08
N TYR A 38 -6.57 10.52 7.20
CA TYR A 38 -6.60 10.91 5.80
C TYR A 38 -7.74 11.89 5.57
N THR A 39 -7.41 13.07 5.07
CA THR A 39 -8.39 14.14 4.83
C THR A 39 -9.29 13.82 3.64
N GLU A 40 -10.51 14.36 3.62
CA GLU A 40 -11.41 14.24 2.45
C GLU A 40 -10.71 14.61 1.14
N ARG A 41 -9.86 15.65 1.15
CA ARG A 41 -9.12 16.10 -0.05
C ARG A 41 -8.11 15.05 -0.53
N GLN A 42 -7.32 14.47 0.37
CA GLN A 42 -6.36 13.41 0.03
C GLN A 42 -7.09 12.21 -0.57
N LEU A 43 -8.20 11.85 0.06
CA LEU A 43 -9.01 10.71 -0.30
C LEU A 43 -9.76 10.89 -1.62
N ALA A 44 -10.28 12.09 -1.89
CA ALA A 44 -10.86 12.44 -3.18
C ALA A 44 -9.83 12.34 -4.32
N LEU A 45 -8.58 12.74 -4.07
CA LEU A 45 -7.48 12.59 -5.04
C LEU A 45 -7.19 11.11 -5.30
N VAL A 46 -7.07 10.29 -4.25
CA VAL A 46 -6.84 8.85 -4.38
C VAL A 46 -7.98 8.17 -5.15
N GLY A 47 -9.23 8.43 -4.76
CA GLY A 47 -10.40 7.86 -5.41
C GLY A 47 -10.49 8.24 -6.89
N ALA A 48 -10.33 9.53 -7.22
CA ALA A 48 -10.33 9.98 -8.61
C ALA A 48 -9.20 9.33 -9.43
N PHE A 49 -8.02 9.16 -8.83
CA PHE A 49 -6.87 8.57 -9.50
C PHE A 49 -7.05 7.08 -9.78
N LEU A 50 -7.57 6.29 -8.83
CA LEU A 50 -7.83 4.85 -9.03
C LEU A 50 -9.02 4.59 -9.96
N LEU A 51 -10.12 5.35 -9.81
CA LEU A 51 -11.31 5.18 -10.64
C LEU A 51 -11.04 5.50 -12.13
N ALA A 52 -9.99 6.26 -12.41
CA ALA A 52 -9.55 6.55 -13.77
C ALA A 52 -8.77 5.41 -14.45
N ALA A 53 -8.54 4.27 -13.79
CA ALA A 53 -7.86 3.13 -14.39
C ALA A 53 -8.54 2.66 -15.70
N GLY A 54 -7.80 2.27 -16.73
CA GLY A 54 -8.39 1.72 -17.95
C GLY A 54 -8.77 0.24 -17.81
N ASP A 55 -7.90 -0.51 -17.14
CA ASP A 55 -7.92 -1.96 -17.02
C ASP A 55 -7.20 -2.41 -15.73
N ALA A 56 -7.06 -3.74 -15.55
CA ALA A 56 -6.38 -4.31 -14.40
C ALA A 56 -4.90 -3.93 -14.32
N ALA A 57 -4.19 -3.82 -15.44
CA ALA A 57 -2.78 -3.45 -15.42
C ALA A 57 -2.59 -1.98 -14.97
N ASP A 58 -3.39 -1.06 -15.53
CA ASP A 58 -3.38 0.34 -15.13
C ASP A 58 -3.79 0.52 -13.66
N GLU A 59 -4.75 -0.27 -13.15
CA GLU A 59 -5.10 -0.24 -11.73
C GLU A 59 -3.91 -0.64 -10.83
N ARG A 60 -3.12 -1.64 -11.21
CA ARG A 60 -1.91 -2.04 -10.47
C ARG A 60 -0.84 -0.96 -10.47
N ASP A 61 -0.59 -0.34 -11.62
CA ASP A 61 0.38 0.76 -11.74
C ASP A 61 -0.03 1.96 -10.89
N ARG A 62 -1.32 2.29 -10.88
CA ARG A 62 -1.87 3.35 -10.03
C ARG A 62 -1.82 3.00 -8.55
N LEU A 63 -2.09 1.75 -8.20
CA LEU A 63 -2.04 1.26 -6.84
C LEU A 63 -0.64 1.37 -6.24
N SER A 64 0.40 1.07 -7.02
CA SER A 64 1.80 1.30 -6.64
C SER A 64 2.03 2.73 -6.13
N LEU A 65 1.57 3.72 -6.89
CA LEU A 65 1.70 5.14 -6.54
C LEU A 65 0.84 5.53 -5.33
N VAL A 66 -0.41 5.05 -5.30
CA VAL A 66 -1.37 5.37 -4.23
C VAL A 66 -0.89 4.87 -2.87
N ILE A 67 -0.35 3.65 -2.79
CA ILE A 67 0.22 3.14 -1.54
C ILE A 67 1.39 4.02 -1.09
N GLY A 68 2.23 4.47 -2.03
CA GLY A 68 3.29 5.44 -1.74
C GLY A 68 2.73 6.75 -1.17
N TRP A 69 1.70 7.35 -1.77
CA TRP A 69 1.10 8.58 -1.26
C TRP A 69 0.49 8.42 0.14
N LEU A 70 -0.22 7.32 0.38
CA LEU A 70 -0.84 7.05 1.68
C LEU A 70 0.22 6.87 2.77
N LEU A 71 1.29 6.13 2.48
CA LEU A 71 2.41 5.96 3.41
C LEU A 71 3.18 7.26 3.64
N ALA A 72 3.34 8.12 2.64
CA ALA A 72 3.95 9.43 2.79
C ALA A 72 3.14 10.33 3.75
N TRP A 73 1.82 10.40 3.56
CA TRP A 73 0.94 11.17 4.46
C TRP A 73 0.84 10.56 5.87
N ALA A 74 1.02 9.25 6.00
CA ALA A 74 1.18 8.61 7.29
C ALA A 74 2.52 8.97 7.96
N GLY A 75 3.61 9.04 7.18
CA GLY A 75 4.92 9.52 7.64
C GLY A 75 4.89 10.97 8.10
N GLU A 76 4.12 11.85 7.46
CA GLU A 76 3.92 13.24 7.92
C GLU A 76 3.32 13.34 9.33
N GLN A 77 2.66 12.28 9.81
CA GLN A 77 1.92 12.24 11.08
C GLN A 77 2.58 11.35 12.15
N THR A 78 3.55 10.51 11.77
CA THR A 78 4.04 9.41 12.63
C THR A 78 5.54 9.18 12.46
N ALA A 79 6.13 8.34 13.32
CA ALA A 79 7.55 8.03 13.27
C ALA A 79 7.97 7.32 11.97
N ILE A 80 7.04 6.70 11.23
CA ILE A 80 7.34 5.91 10.04
C ILE A 80 7.96 6.72 8.89
N ALA A 81 8.01 8.05 8.97
CA ALA A 81 8.81 8.87 8.06
C ALA A 81 10.31 8.52 8.09
N ALA A 82 10.81 7.95 9.18
CA ALA A 82 12.20 7.52 9.32
C ALA A 82 12.47 6.14 8.68
N ASP A 83 11.43 5.43 8.26
CA ASP A 83 11.53 4.09 7.70
C ASP A 83 12.36 4.05 6.39
N ARG A 84 13.22 3.04 6.31
CA ARG A 84 14.17 2.83 5.21
C ARG A 84 13.92 1.50 4.54
N GLY A 85 13.92 1.52 3.22
CA GLY A 85 13.67 0.33 2.42
C GLY A 85 14.64 -0.79 2.75
N GLY A 86 14.12 -2.00 2.92
CA GLY A 86 14.92 -3.21 3.04
C GLY A 86 15.56 -3.44 4.41
N ASN A 87 15.15 -2.72 5.46
CA ASN A 87 15.74 -2.80 6.81
C ASN A 87 17.28 -2.61 6.82
N VAL A 88 17.75 -1.64 6.03
CA VAL A 88 19.18 -1.41 5.87
C VAL A 88 19.63 -0.34 6.87
N ALA A 89 20.50 -0.74 7.80
CA ALA A 89 21.12 0.16 8.78
C ALA A 89 20.10 0.99 9.59
N ASP A 90 18.96 0.38 9.93
CA ASP A 90 17.85 0.98 10.67
C ASP A 90 17.85 0.60 12.16
N ASP A 91 18.90 -0.05 12.66
CA ASP A 91 19.05 -0.42 14.07
C ASP A 91 18.85 0.78 14.99
N GLY A 92 17.91 0.66 15.93
CA GLY A 92 17.61 1.72 16.91
C GLY A 92 16.82 2.91 16.36
N ILE A 93 16.49 2.93 15.06
CA ILE A 93 15.67 3.99 14.47
C ILE A 93 14.22 3.79 14.89
N ASP A 94 13.64 4.81 15.54
CA ASP A 94 12.21 4.85 15.83
C ASP A 94 11.42 5.11 14.55
N GLY A 95 10.38 4.31 14.30
CA GLY A 95 9.60 4.38 13.07
C GLY A 95 9.98 3.37 11.99
N ARG A 96 11.09 2.63 12.17
CA ARG A 96 11.49 1.58 11.21
C ARG A 96 10.41 0.52 11.07
N MET A 97 10.27 -0.04 9.87
CA MET A 97 9.24 -1.02 9.56
C MET A 97 9.85 -2.30 8.99
N ASP A 98 9.51 -3.46 9.56
CA ASP A 98 9.86 -4.75 8.95
C ASP A 98 8.77 -5.23 7.98
N CYS A 99 8.98 -6.41 7.38
CA CYS A 99 8.00 -6.99 6.46
C CYS A 99 6.61 -7.24 7.10
N ILE A 100 6.54 -7.43 8.42
CA ILE A 100 5.27 -7.62 9.14
C ILE A 100 4.55 -6.28 9.26
N ASP A 101 5.28 -5.23 9.62
CA ASP A 101 4.74 -3.86 9.71
C ASP A 101 4.18 -3.40 8.36
N HIS A 102 4.98 -3.57 7.30
CA HIS A 102 4.59 -3.20 5.94
C HIS A 102 3.42 -4.02 5.41
N SER A 103 3.45 -5.35 5.54
CA SER A 103 2.36 -6.20 5.05
C SER A 103 1.05 -5.92 5.80
N THR A 104 1.10 -5.69 7.11
CA THR A 104 -0.07 -5.34 7.92
C THR A 104 -0.61 -3.98 7.55
N THR A 105 0.23 -2.95 7.54
CA THR A 105 -0.19 -1.57 7.25
C THR A 105 -0.70 -1.45 5.81
N THR A 106 0.00 -2.02 4.83
CA THR A 106 -0.44 -1.99 3.43
C THR A 106 -1.74 -2.76 3.23
N THR A 107 -1.95 -3.88 3.91
CA THR A 107 -3.25 -4.60 3.85
C THR A 107 -4.38 -3.73 4.41
N ARG A 108 -4.18 -3.02 5.52
CA ARG A 108 -5.18 -2.09 6.08
C ARG A 108 -5.51 -0.99 5.07
N LEU A 109 -4.50 -0.41 4.41
CA LEU A 109 -4.68 0.61 3.38
C LEU A 109 -5.47 0.06 2.17
N LEU A 110 -5.09 -1.11 1.66
CA LEU A 110 -5.81 -1.76 0.56
C LEU A 110 -7.27 -2.01 0.91
N ARG A 111 -7.56 -2.49 2.12
CA ARG A 111 -8.93 -2.69 2.60
C ARG A 111 -9.71 -1.37 2.72
N LEU A 112 -9.07 -0.26 3.05
CA LEU A 112 -9.69 1.07 2.98
C LEU A 112 -10.12 1.41 1.53
N LEU A 113 -9.23 1.19 0.55
CA LEU A 113 -9.53 1.43 -0.87
C LEU A 113 -10.66 0.53 -1.38
N GLU A 114 -10.64 -0.74 -0.99
CA GLU A 114 -11.67 -1.72 -1.33
C GLU A 114 -13.05 -1.36 -0.75
N ARG A 115 -13.13 -1.01 0.54
CA ARG A 115 -14.39 -0.61 1.19
C ARG A 115 -15.01 0.63 0.56
N ARG A 116 -14.19 1.49 -0.07
CA ARG A 116 -14.65 2.66 -0.80
C ARG A 116 -15.01 2.39 -2.25
N GLY A 117 -14.85 1.15 -2.72
CA GLY A 117 -15.17 0.74 -4.08
C GLY A 117 -14.21 1.32 -5.12
N TRP A 118 -12.97 1.65 -4.72
CA TRP A 118 -11.98 2.23 -5.64
C TRP A 118 -11.11 1.19 -6.34
N LEU A 119 -11.17 -0.09 -5.91
CA LEU A 119 -10.58 -1.21 -6.63
C LEU A 119 -11.67 -1.87 -7.49
N ARG A 120 -11.61 -1.65 -8.81
CA ARG A 120 -12.60 -2.16 -9.77
C ARG A 120 -12.19 -3.49 -10.36
N PHE A 121 -10.89 -3.72 -10.55
CA PHE A 121 -10.38 -4.92 -11.20
C PHE A 121 -9.81 -5.94 -10.22
N HIS A 122 -9.50 -5.51 -8.99
CA HIS A 122 -8.94 -6.37 -7.95
C HIS A 122 -9.79 -6.42 -6.69
N GLU A 123 -9.59 -7.48 -5.93
CA GLU A 123 -10.02 -7.65 -4.55
C GLU A 123 -8.80 -7.86 -3.65
N VAL A 124 -8.93 -7.48 -2.39
CA VAL A 124 -7.84 -7.63 -1.42
C VAL A 124 -7.89 -9.04 -0.83
N LEU A 125 -6.74 -9.71 -0.81
CA LEU A 125 -6.60 -11.06 -0.26
C LEU A 125 -5.89 -11.00 1.10
N GLU A 126 -5.80 -12.15 1.77
CA GLU A 126 -4.98 -12.26 2.96
C GLU A 126 -3.48 -12.09 2.61
N PRO A 127 -2.66 -11.56 3.52
CA PRO A 127 -1.23 -11.44 3.32
C PRO A 127 -0.59 -12.78 2.94
N VAL A 128 0.45 -12.71 2.11
CA VAL A 128 1.20 -13.88 1.64
C VAL A 128 2.60 -13.89 2.23
N GLN A 129 3.13 -15.08 2.48
CA GLN A 129 4.48 -15.30 2.96
C GLN A 129 5.31 -16.03 1.89
N ARG A 130 6.55 -15.59 1.69
CA ARG A 130 7.62 -16.40 1.08
C ARG A 130 8.67 -16.73 2.12
N THR A 131 9.25 -17.92 2.02
CA THR A 131 10.43 -18.30 2.79
C THR A 131 11.51 -18.72 1.82
N ARG A 132 12.59 -17.92 1.72
CA ARG A 132 13.76 -18.25 0.92
C ARG A 132 14.91 -18.72 1.81
N TYR A 133 15.77 -19.58 1.28
CA TYR A 133 16.95 -20.12 1.98
C TYR A 133 16.64 -20.74 3.36
N LEU A 134 15.41 -21.23 3.57
CA LEU A 134 14.90 -21.80 4.82
C LEU A 134 14.81 -20.86 6.04
N VAL A 135 15.31 -19.62 5.94
CA VAL A 135 15.36 -18.67 7.07
C VAL A 135 14.88 -17.25 6.74
N ALA A 136 14.84 -16.85 5.46
CA ALA A 136 14.41 -15.53 5.03
C ALA A 136 12.90 -15.52 4.80
N ALA A 137 12.13 -15.48 5.90
CA ALA A 137 10.69 -15.25 5.85
C ALA A 137 10.43 -13.78 5.48
N HIS A 138 9.55 -13.57 4.50
CA HIS A 138 9.15 -12.24 4.04
C HIS A 138 7.64 -12.25 3.80
N PHE A 139 6.93 -11.27 4.36
CA PHE A 139 5.49 -11.11 4.23
C PHE A 139 5.17 -9.93 3.31
N SER A 140 4.08 -10.04 2.55
CA SER A 140 3.56 -8.94 1.74
C SER A 140 2.05 -8.93 1.75
N ALA A 141 1.47 -7.72 1.60
CA ALA A 141 0.06 -7.59 1.22
C ALA A 141 -0.18 -8.16 -0.19
N GLN A 142 -1.42 -8.56 -0.47
CA GLN A 142 -1.78 -9.22 -1.72
C GLN A 142 -3.15 -8.74 -2.23
N ILE A 143 -3.26 -8.69 -3.56
CA ILE A 143 -4.52 -8.51 -4.27
C ILE A 143 -4.72 -9.64 -5.29
N GLY A 144 -5.97 -9.97 -5.56
CA GLY A 144 -6.39 -10.91 -6.60
C GLY A 144 -7.17 -10.19 -7.69
N GLN A 145 -6.86 -10.46 -8.95
CA GLN A 145 -7.63 -9.96 -10.09
C GLN A 145 -8.97 -10.68 -10.13
N ARG A 146 -10.05 -9.90 -10.24
CA ARG A 146 -11.41 -10.43 -10.32
C ARG A 146 -11.59 -11.20 -11.63
N PRO A 147 -12.35 -12.31 -11.65
CA PRO A 147 -12.54 -13.11 -12.86
C PRO A 147 -13.08 -12.31 -14.06
N GLU A 148 -13.98 -11.35 -13.81
CA GLU A 148 -14.53 -10.47 -14.84
C GLU A 148 -13.52 -9.48 -15.44
N ALA A 149 -12.41 -9.25 -14.75
CA ALA A 149 -11.32 -8.39 -15.19
C ALA A 149 -10.23 -9.16 -15.95
N ALA A 150 -10.30 -10.50 -15.99
CA ALA A 150 -9.31 -11.33 -16.68
C ALA A 150 -9.49 -11.27 -18.20
N THR A 151 -8.39 -11.09 -18.91
CA THR A 151 -8.37 -11.33 -20.36
C THR A 151 -8.52 -12.84 -20.65
N PRO A 152 -8.97 -13.25 -21.86
CA PRO A 152 -9.09 -14.67 -22.20
C PRO A 152 -7.81 -15.48 -22.01
N ASP A 153 -6.65 -14.87 -22.27
CA ASP A 153 -5.34 -15.50 -22.11
C ASP A 153 -4.96 -15.67 -20.63
N GLU A 154 -5.30 -14.69 -19.78
CA GLU A 154 -5.10 -14.77 -18.32
C GLU A 154 -6.06 -15.78 -17.68
N ALA A 155 -7.30 -15.84 -18.13
CA ALA A 155 -8.31 -16.78 -17.64
C ALA A 155 -7.94 -18.26 -17.93
N ALA A 156 -7.11 -18.50 -18.95
CA ALA A 156 -6.56 -19.81 -19.28
C ALA A 156 -5.27 -20.15 -18.50
N GLY A 157 -4.75 -19.23 -17.70
CA GLY A 157 -3.45 -19.30 -17.03
C GLY A 157 -3.50 -19.35 -15.49
N ALA A 158 -2.41 -18.91 -14.85
CA ALA A 158 -2.28 -18.85 -13.39
C ALA A 158 -3.24 -17.79 -12.78
N PRO A 159 -3.68 -17.95 -11.51
CA PRO A 159 -4.51 -16.94 -10.85
C PRO A 159 -3.78 -15.59 -10.85
N GLY A 160 -4.47 -14.53 -11.26
CA GLY A 160 -3.97 -13.15 -11.33
C GLY A 160 -3.76 -12.55 -9.94
N HIS A 161 -2.90 -13.17 -9.13
CA HIS A 161 -2.53 -12.69 -7.81
C HIS A 161 -1.27 -11.85 -7.90
N TYR A 162 -1.28 -10.72 -7.21
CA TYR A 162 -0.19 -9.77 -7.20
C TYR A 162 0.12 -9.38 -5.76
N VAL A 163 1.41 -9.27 -5.46
CA VAL A 163 1.84 -8.64 -4.21
C VAL A 163 1.77 -7.13 -4.35
N VAL A 164 1.53 -6.45 -3.23
CA VAL A 164 1.68 -5.00 -3.10
C VAL A 164 2.63 -4.79 -1.92
N ASP A 165 3.91 -4.69 -2.23
CA ASP A 165 4.99 -4.77 -1.25
C ASP A 165 5.66 -3.40 -1.09
N SER A 166 5.41 -2.75 0.04
CA SER A 166 5.97 -1.44 0.38
C SER A 166 7.34 -1.51 1.05
N TRP A 167 7.86 -2.70 1.33
CA TRP A 167 9.07 -2.90 2.14
C TRP A 167 10.38 -2.52 1.44
N PHE A 168 10.44 -2.65 0.11
CA PHE A 168 11.70 -2.56 -0.63
C PHE A 168 12.29 -1.15 -0.72
N ARG A 169 11.51 -0.10 -0.44
CA ARG A 169 11.87 1.30 -0.69
C ARG A 169 11.53 2.15 0.54
N ASP A 170 12.21 3.28 0.68
CA ASP A 170 11.95 4.25 1.76
C ASP A 170 10.48 4.67 1.84
N ASN A 171 10.08 5.15 3.02
CA ASN A 171 8.72 5.63 3.25
C ASN A 171 8.24 6.61 2.16
N GLY A 172 6.99 6.43 1.74
CA GLY A 172 6.35 7.28 0.76
C GLY A 172 6.73 7.02 -0.71
N ARG A 173 7.67 6.10 -0.96
CA ARG A 173 7.97 5.65 -2.32
C ARG A 173 6.88 4.70 -2.84
N PRO A 174 6.68 4.61 -4.17
CA PRO A 174 5.70 3.69 -4.73
C PRO A 174 5.96 2.25 -4.29
N ALA A 175 4.92 1.51 -3.93
CA ALA A 175 5.04 0.10 -3.56
C ALA A 175 5.41 -0.75 -4.78
N VAL A 176 6.11 -1.85 -4.57
CA VAL A 176 6.36 -2.84 -5.62
C VAL A 176 5.08 -3.64 -5.85
N VAL A 177 4.55 -3.61 -7.07
CA VAL A 177 3.39 -4.42 -7.47
C VAL A 177 3.83 -5.38 -8.56
N MET A 178 3.79 -6.69 -8.28
CA MET A 178 4.27 -7.71 -9.21
C MET A 178 3.50 -9.02 -9.07
N PRO A 179 3.50 -9.88 -10.11
CA PRO A 179 2.86 -11.18 -10.04
C PRO A 179 3.39 -12.01 -8.86
N LEU A 180 2.49 -12.69 -8.16
CA LEU A 180 2.85 -13.54 -7.03
C LEU A 180 3.93 -14.59 -7.38
N PRO A 181 3.87 -15.31 -8.52
CA PRO A 181 4.92 -16.28 -8.86
C PRO A 181 6.32 -15.67 -9.00
N GLU A 182 6.41 -14.45 -9.52
CA GLU A 182 7.67 -13.71 -9.65
C GLU A 182 8.20 -13.30 -8.26
N TRP A 183 7.34 -12.78 -7.39
CA TRP A 183 7.73 -12.44 -6.03
C TRP A 183 8.14 -13.69 -5.24
N LEU A 184 7.44 -14.82 -5.37
CA LEU A 184 7.84 -16.09 -4.74
C LEU A 184 9.23 -16.56 -5.21
N ALA A 185 9.62 -16.24 -6.45
CA ALA A 185 10.94 -16.57 -7.00
C ALA A 185 12.08 -15.66 -6.50
N GLY A 186 11.77 -14.57 -5.78
CA GLY A 186 12.75 -13.61 -5.28
C GLY A 186 12.68 -12.22 -5.93
N GLY A 187 11.65 -11.95 -6.75
CA GLY A 187 11.42 -10.62 -7.29
C GLY A 187 11.41 -9.52 -6.20
N GLY A 188 11.92 -8.35 -6.55
CA GLY A 188 12.03 -7.17 -5.66
C GLY A 188 13.34 -7.08 -4.86
N GLU A 189 14.14 -8.14 -4.72
CA GLU A 189 15.40 -8.09 -3.94
C GLU A 189 16.46 -7.15 -4.54
N GLU A 190 16.41 -6.91 -5.86
CA GLU A 190 17.24 -5.92 -6.54
C GLU A 190 16.91 -4.49 -6.10
N GLU A 191 15.63 -4.21 -5.79
CA GLU A 191 15.17 -2.89 -5.32
C GLU A 191 15.73 -2.56 -3.94
N SER A 192 15.69 -3.52 -2.99
CA SER A 192 16.31 -3.33 -1.67
C SER A 192 17.83 -3.20 -1.75
N SER A 193 18.46 -3.91 -2.69
CA SER A 193 19.91 -3.84 -2.90
C SER A 193 20.34 -2.47 -3.45
N LEU A 194 19.57 -1.92 -4.39
CA LEU A 194 19.77 -0.57 -4.92
C LEU A 194 19.54 0.50 -3.84
N ALA A 195 18.50 0.36 -3.02
CA ALA A 195 18.24 1.25 -1.89
C ALA A 195 19.39 1.21 -0.87
N ALA A 196 19.88 0.01 -0.53
CA ALA A 196 21.03 -0.18 0.36
C ALA A 196 22.28 0.54 -0.17
N MET A 197 22.60 0.36 -1.45
CA MET A 197 23.75 1.00 -2.10
C MET A 197 23.61 2.53 -2.14
N ALA A 198 22.41 3.05 -2.41
CA ALA A 198 22.15 4.49 -2.42
C ALA A 198 22.28 5.12 -1.02
N SER A 199 21.76 4.45 0.00
CA SER A 199 21.87 4.89 1.40
C SER A 199 23.33 4.96 1.84
N LEU A 200 24.11 3.92 1.57
CA LEU A 200 25.56 3.89 1.83
C LEU A 200 26.34 4.96 1.06
N ALA A 201 25.96 5.26 -0.19
CA ALA A 201 26.60 6.29 -1.01
C ALA A 201 26.28 7.73 -0.54
N SER A 202 25.15 7.94 0.13
CA SER A 202 24.70 9.27 0.55
C SER A 202 25.36 9.81 1.83
N GLY A 203 26.09 8.97 2.58
CA GLY A 203 26.88 9.41 3.73
C GLY A 203 26.10 10.08 4.86
N ALA A 204 24.79 9.84 4.98
CA ALA A 204 24.00 10.37 6.09
C ALA A 204 24.56 9.83 7.42
N PRO A 205 25.01 10.70 8.35
CA PRO A 205 25.53 10.22 9.62
C PRO A 205 24.37 9.64 10.44
N ALA A 206 24.63 8.53 11.12
CA ALA A 206 23.79 8.05 12.22
C ALA A 206 23.72 9.17 13.27
N ALA A 207 22.61 9.90 13.29
CA ALA A 207 22.35 10.89 14.32
C ALA A 207 21.92 10.16 15.61
N GLY A 208 22.91 9.74 16.41
CA GLY A 208 22.74 9.40 17.83
C GLY A 208 22.72 10.67 18.69
N PRO A 209 22.35 10.59 19.99
CA PRO A 209 22.60 9.46 20.89
C PRO A 209 21.37 8.61 21.24
#